data_AF-A0ABD5Y475-F1
#
_entry.id   AF-A0ABD5Y475-F1
#
_cell.length_a   1.000
_cell.length_b   1.000
_cell.length_c   1.000
_cell.angle_alpha   90.00
_cell.angle_beta   90.00
_cell.angle_gamma   90.00
#
_symmetry.space_group_name_H-M   'P 1'
#
loop_
_entity.id
_entity.type
_entity.pdbx_description
1 polymer ?
#
loop_
_entity_poly.entity_id
_entity_poly.type
_entity_poly.pdbx_seq_one_letter_code
_entity_poly.pdbx_strand_id
1 'polypeptide(L)'
;MSPGDGAALGGSEFVFELCVCQWAEREWPPEGVSTDDAAVVVARQIGTRDRRWDTVAVECDPDGLRQRARFGLDELDSDLLHVVRNAPTEWTYYRDALPDPGYPWRYVREAIHRAADREVVESRKRNNRIQIRQVAPYPDWVRRIVAIENKPDLDASAARALAPQLERDVALALADEVWVATSETGETVEPALIEDVPVEAGILTVDAEGDASVSWHPRTLSVDDPGTRILERPSGGAHDASAARFEYADPEWKRDKRLELAERAYGRGWRAYADTMRPDCRHFRLTDERPGFLPYCAAKECHQTAGQCSGSCPDFEPEPPVWRAGDWPISGGPGKGIKRLLDSQRRRERPGLDEGP
;
A
#
# COMPACT_ATOMS: atom_id res chain seq x y z
N MET A 1 -8.79 37.59 -9.55
CA MET A 1 -8.04 36.36 -9.23
C MET A 1 -6.80 36.78 -8.48
N SER A 2 -6.88 36.80 -7.16
CA SER A 2 -5.68 36.90 -6.34
C SER A 2 -4.93 35.57 -6.46
N PRO A 3 -3.59 35.56 -6.48
CA PRO A 3 -2.85 34.33 -6.29
C PRO A 3 -3.26 33.81 -4.90
N GLY A 4 -3.88 32.64 -4.87
CA GLY A 4 -4.24 32.00 -3.61
C GLY A 4 -2.96 31.79 -2.83
N ASP A 5 -2.97 32.19 -1.55
CA ASP A 5 -1.96 31.79 -0.59
C ASP A 5 -1.75 30.28 -0.73
N GLY A 6 -0.54 29.88 -1.11
CA GLY A 6 -0.14 28.49 -1.16
C GLY A 6 -0.28 27.93 0.26
N ALA A 7 -1.41 27.30 0.53
CA ALA A 7 -1.56 26.49 1.73
C ALA A 7 -0.51 25.38 1.59
N ALA A 8 0.54 25.46 2.40
CA ALA A 8 1.56 24.43 2.46
C ALA A 8 0.88 23.06 2.55
N LEU A 9 1.39 22.07 1.82
CA LEU A 9 0.95 20.67 1.92
C LEU A 9 1.00 20.12 3.36
N GLY A 10 1.64 20.84 4.29
CA GLY A 10 1.69 20.59 5.73
C GLY A 10 0.39 20.78 6.52
N GLY A 11 -0.77 21.02 5.90
CA GLY A 11 -2.04 21.19 6.62
C GLY A 11 -2.54 19.94 7.37
N SER A 12 -2.13 18.73 6.95
CA SER A 12 -2.32 17.48 7.70
C SER A 12 -1.44 16.35 7.16
N GLU A 13 -0.95 15.48 8.06
CA GLU A 13 -0.20 14.25 7.71
C GLU A 13 -0.95 13.40 6.66
N PHE A 14 -2.27 13.28 6.82
CA PHE A 14 -3.11 12.56 5.86
C PHE A 14 -3.05 13.13 4.44
N VAL A 15 -3.14 14.46 4.27
CA VAL A 15 -3.04 15.10 2.95
C VAL A 15 -1.66 14.90 2.35
N PHE A 16 -0.63 15.07 3.17
CA PHE A 16 0.75 14.82 2.75
C PHE A 16 0.94 13.39 2.26
N GLU A 17 0.43 12.39 2.99
CA GLU A 17 0.47 10.99 2.56
C GLU A 17 -0.22 10.76 1.20
N LEU A 18 -1.36 11.41 0.95
CA LEU A 18 -2.04 11.31 -0.35
C LEU A 18 -1.22 11.94 -1.47
N CYS A 19 -0.56 13.08 -1.20
CA CYS A 19 0.31 13.74 -2.17
C CYS A 19 1.50 12.83 -2.53
N VAL A 20 2.15 12.22 -1.54
CA VAL A 20 3.25 11.27 -1.76
C VAL A 20 2.77 10.04 -2.55
N CYS A 21 1.62 9.46 -2.19
CA CYS A 21 1.06 8.33 -2.95
C CYS A 21 0.77 8.71 -4.41
N GLN A 22 0.26 9.91 -4.64
CA GLN A 22 -0.09 10.37 -5.97
C GLN A 22 1.15 10.69 -6.82
N TRP A 23 2.16 11.33 -6.23
CA TRP A 23 3.46 11.52 -6.86
C TRP A 23 4.08 10.16 -7.20
N ALA A 24 4.11 9.21 -6.27
CA ALA A 24 4.68 7.89 -6.51
C ALA A 24 3.96 7.12 -7.62
N GLU A 25 2.64 7.25 -7.75
CA GLU A 25 1.90 6.59 -8.84
C GLU A 25 2.23 7.20 -10.21
N ARG A 26 2.57 8.49 -10.27
CA ARG A 26 2.83 9.23 -11.51
C ARG A 26 4.30 9.16 -11.94
N GLU A 27 5.21 9.31 -10.98
CA GLU A 27 6.62 9.64 -11.21
C GLU A 27 7.58 8.65 -10.56
N TRP A 28 7.14 7.59 -9.87
CA TRP A 28 8.09 6.63 -9.30
C TRP A 28 8.76 5.82 -10.43
N PRO A 29 10.10 5.67 -10.41
CA PRO A 29 11.05 6.12 -9.39
C PRO A 29 11.47 7.59 -9.57
N PRO A 30 11.92 8.27 -8.51
CA PRO A 30 12.40 9.65 -8.63
C PRO A 30 13.57 9.78 -9.62
N GLU A 31 13.72 10.96 -10.22
CA GLU A 31 14.82 11.26 -11.15
C GLU A 31 16.19 10.86 -10.57
N GLY A 32 17.05 10.30 -11.45
CA GLY A 32 18.38 9.81 -11.06
C GLY A 32 18.39 8.41 -10.47
N VAL A 33 17.22 7.79 -10.26
CA VAL A 33 17.07 6.37 -9.92
C VAL A 33 16.65 5.61 -11.18
N SER A 34 17.49 4.69 -11.66
CA SER A 34 17.19 3.90 -12.85
C SER A 34 16.04 2.94 -12.59
N THR A 35 15.05 2.93 -13.47
CA THR A 35 14.16 1.78 -13.62
C THR A 35 14.29 1.20 -15.02
N ASP A 36 14.30 -0.13 -15.07
CA ASP A 36 13.87 -0.85 -16.26
C ASP A 36 12.39 -0.48 -16.55
N ASP A 37 11.80 -0.90 -17.68
CA ASP A 37 10.40 -0.59 -18.07
C ASP A 37 9.32 -1.12 -17.09
N ALA A 38 9.40 -0.87 -15.80
CA ALA A 38 8.56 -1.42 -14.73
C ALA A 38 7.21 -0.69 -14.67
N ALA A 39 6.16 -1.44 -14.34
CA ALA A 39 4.90 -0.86 -13.93
C ALA A 39 4.90 -0.61 -12.41
N VAL A 40 4.26 0.43 -11.91
CA VAL A 40 4.23 0.75 -10.48
C VAL A 40 2.82 0.59 -9.92
N VAL A 41 2.72 -0.11 -8.78
CA VAL A 41 1.49 -0.16 -7.98
C VAL A 41 1.75 0.51 -6.64
N VAL A 42 1.00 1.56 -6.34
CA VAL A 42 1.13 2.29 -5.07
C VAL A 42 -0.02 1.96 -4.13
N ALA A 43 0.31 1.78 -2.85
CA ALA A 43 -0.66 1.59 -1.79
C ALA A 43 -0.34 2.39 -0.55
N ARG A 44 -1.42 2.74 0.16
CA ARG A 44 -1.35 3.56 1.36
C ARG A 44 -1.63 2.73 2.59
N GLN A 45 -0.84 2.93 3.64
CA GLN A 45 -1.15 2.49 4.98
C GLN A 45 -1.39 0.96 5.05
N ILE A 46 -0.47 0.21 4.45
CA ILE A 46 -0.48 -1.26 4.41
C ILE A 46 0.74 -1.83 5.13
N GLY A 47 0.71 -3.11 5.48
CA GLY A 47 1.86 -3.76 6.04
C GLY A 47 1.60 -5.18 6.48
N THR A 48 2.40 -5.64 7.42
CA THR A 48 2.20 -6.90 8.14
C THR A 48 1.41 -6.66 9.42
N ARG A 49 1.17 -7.71 10.19
CA ARG A 49 0.57 -7.59 11.52
C ARG A 49 1.39 -6.73 12.48
N ASP A 50 2.71 -6.74 12.34
CA ASP A 50 3.65 -6.18 13.32
C ASP A 50 4.20 -4.81 12.89
N ARG A 51 3.97 -4.40 11.63
CA ARG A 51 4.51 -3.18 11.03
C ARG A 51 3.64 -2.72 9.86
N ARG A 52 3.29 -1.44 9.81
CA ARG A 52 2.51 -0.78 8.76
C ARG A 52 3.27 0.40 8.22
N TRP A 53 3.38 0.54 6.90
CA TRP A 53 4.04 1.66 6.22
C TRP A 53 3.01 2.62 5.64
N ASP A 54 3.36 3.91 5.62
CA ASP A 54 2.46 4.95 5.15
C ASP A 54 2.23 4.88 3.65
N THR A 55 3.30 4.73 2.87
CA THR A 55 3.25 4.53 1.42
C THR A 55 4.13 3.36 1.02
N VAL A 56 3.61 2.49 0.15
CA VAL A 56 4.35 1.38 -0.44
C VAL A 56 4.23 1.47 -1.95
N ALA A 57 5.37 1.56 -2.63
CA ALA A 57 5.45 1.46 -4.09
C ALA A 57 5.99 0.07 -4.46
N VAL A 58 5.29 -0.63 -5.34
CA VAL A 58 5.69 -1.95 -5.84
C VAL A 58 6.05 -1.80 -7.31
N GLU A 59 7.33 -1.94 -7.62
CA GLU A 59 7.81 -2.04 -8.99
C GLU A 59 7.55 -3.46 -9.49
N CYS A 60 6.89 -3.54 -10.64
CA CYS A 60 6.34 -4.77 -11.17
C CYS A 60 6.95 -5.09 -12.54
N ASP A 61 7.08 -6.38 -12.82
CA ASP A 61 7.23 -6.83 -14.20
C ASP A 61 5.93 -6.57 -14.97
N PRO A 62 5.94 -5.81 -16.09
CA PRO A 62 4.70 -5.45 -16.77
C PRO A 62 3.92 -6.66 -17.31
N ASP A 63 4.62 -7.68 -17.79
CA ASP A 63 3.99 -8.90 -18.30
C ASP A 63 3.47 -9.77 -17.16
N GLY A 64 4.22 -9.89 -16.07
CA GLY A 64 3.82 -10.54 -14.83
C GLY A 64 2.58 -9.89 -14.22
N LEU A 65 2.53 -8.56 -14.18
CA LEU A 65 1.39 -7.80 -13.67
C LEU A 65 0.14 -8.03 -14.54
N ARG A 66 0.30 -8.04 -15.88
CA ARG A 66 -0.79 -8.42 -16.81
C ARG A 66 -1.27 -9.86 -16.61
N GLN A 67 -0.37 -10.78 -16.29
CA GLN A 67 -0.73 -12.16 -15.98
C GLN A 67 -1.43 -12.27 -14.62
N ARG A 68 -1.01 -11.48 -13.63
CA ARG A 68 -1.61 -11.44 -12.29
C ARG A 68 -3.07 -11.01 -12.35
N ALA A 69 -3.44 -10.15 -13.30
CA ALA A 69 -4.83 -9.75 -13.54
C ALA A 69 -5.82 -10.92 -13.77
N ARG A 70 -5.34 -12.08 -14.25
CA ARG A 70 -6.16 -13.30 -14.42
C ARG A 70 -6.75 -13.83 -13.11
N PHE A 71 -6.19 -13.44 -11.97
CA PHE A 71 -6.66 -13.82 -10.63
C PHE A 71 -7.57 -12.73 -10.00
N GLY A 72 -8.06 -11.80 -10.81
CA GLY A 72 -8.99 -10.76 -10.40
C GLY A 72 -8.32 -9.51 -9.79
N LEU A 73 -9.17 -8.56 -9.40
CA LEU A 73 -8.77 -7.26 -8.85
C LEU A 73 -8.34 -7.33 -7.38
N ASP A 74 -8.93 -8.23 -6.61
CA ASP A 74 -8.74 -8.29 -5.17
C ASP A 74 -7.40 -8.94 -4.79
N GLU A 75 -6.86 -8.54 -3.64
CA GLU A 75 -5.65 -9.15 -3.03
C GLU A 75 -5.84 -10.67 -2.83
N LEU A 76 -4.79 -11.45 -3.04
CA LEU A 76 -4.72 -12.83 -2.60
C LEU A 76 -4.01 -12.86 -1.23
N ASP A 77 -4.75 -13.24 -0.19
CA ASP A 77 -4.18 -13.44 1.15
C ASP A 77 -3.24 -14.66 1.19
N SER A 78 -2.54 -14.85 2.31
CA SER A 78 -1.56 -15.94 2.48
C SER A 78 -2.15 -17.32 2.18
N ASP A 79 -3.42 -17.55 2.55
CA ASP A 79 -4.07 -18.85 2.37
C ASP A 79 -4.45 -19.06 0.90
N LEU A 80 -4.92 -18.00 0.23
CA LEU A 80 -5.20 -18.06 -1.21
C LEU A 80 -3.92 -18.22 -2.02
N LEU A 81 -2.84 -17.52 -1.67
CA LEU A 81 -1.53 -17.69 -2.30
C LEU A 81 -1.00 -19.11 -2.15
N HIS A 82 -1.15 -19.72 -0.97
CA HIS A 82 -0.78 -21.12 -0.74
C HIS A 82 -1.51 -22.07 -1.70
N VAL A 83 -2.78 -21.82 -2.01
CA VAL A 83 -3.55 -22.65 -2.96
C VAL A 83 -3.18 -22.30 -4.41
N VAL A 84 -3.24 -21.03 -4.80
CA VAL A 84 -3.08 -20.56 -6.18
C VAL A 84 -1.68 -20.89 -6.73
N ARG A 85 -0.62 -20.68 -5.95
CA ARG A 85 0.76 -20.94 -6.38
C ARG A 85 1.09 -22.42 -6.56
N ASN A 86 0.33 -23.30 -5.89
CA ASN A 86 0.60 -24.73 -5.84
C ASN A 86 -0.50 -25.57 -6.53
N ALA A 87 -1.51 -24.93 -7.12
CA ALA A 87 -2.55 -25.62 -7.85
C ALA A 87 -1.96 -26.28 -9.12
N PRO A 88 -2.26 -27.55 -9.40
CA PRO A 88 -1.66 -28.27 -10.53
C PRO A 88 -2.36 -27.94 -11.86
N THR A 89 -1.68 -28.21 -12.98
CA THR A 89 -2.25 -28.10 -14.33
C THR A 89 -3.37 -29.13 -14.59
N GLU A 90 -3.28 -30.29 -13.94
CA GLU A 90 -4.22 -31.40 -14.08
C GLU A 90 -5.04 -31.59 -12.81
N TRP A 91 -6.28 -32.07 -12.97
CA TRP A 91 -7.19 -32.31 -11.85
C TRP A 91 -6.64 -33.30 -10.82
N THR A 92 -6.20 -32.79 -9.66
CA THR A 92 -5.52 -33.57 -8.64
C THR A 92 -6.19 -33.38 -7.28
N TYR A 93 -6.23 -34.43 -6.45
CA TYR A 93 -6.73 -34.28 -5.09
C TYR A 93 -5.88 -33.28 -4.31
N TYR A 94 -6.51 -32.31 -3.65
CA TYR A 94 -5.79 -31.16 -3.09
C TYR A 94 -4.69 -31.52 -2.10
N ARG A 95 -4.83 -32.60 -1.30
CA ARG A 95 -3.77 -33.03 -0.37
C ARG A 95 -2.61 -33.76 -1.03
N ASP A 96 -2.79 -34.24 -2.25
CA ASP A 96 -1.72 -34.83 -3.04
C ASP A 96 -0.98 -33.74 -3.85
N ALA A 97 -1.59 -32.56 -4.02
CA ALA A 97 -1.07 -31.46 -4.84
C ALA A 97 -0.40 -30.34 -4.02
N LEU A 98 -1.00 -29.96 -2.89
CA LEU A 98 -0.52 -28.83 -2.08
C LEU A 98 0.57 -29.29 -1.09
N PRO A 99 1.59 -28.45 -0.82
CA PRO A 99 2.57 -28.72 0.23
C PRO A 99 1.89 -28.78 1.61
N ASP A 100 2.55 -29.41 2.59
CA ASP A 100 2.04 -29.46 3.97
C ASP A 100 1.89 -28.03 4.49
N PRO A 101 0.67 -27.59 4.86
CA PRO A 101 0.45 -26.24 5.35
C PRO A 101 1.06 -25.95 6.74
N GLY A 102 1.48 -26.98 7.50
CA GLY A 102 1.93 -26.81 8.88
C GLY A 102 0.78 -26.49 9.88
N TYR A 103 -0.47 -26.57 9.43
CA TYR A 103 -1.69 -26.40 10.22
C TYR A 103 -2.82 -27.34 9.72
N PRO A 104 -3.97 -27.47 10.42
CA PRO A 104 -5.00 -28.42 10.02
C PRO A 104 -5.58 -28.20 8.60
N TRP A 105 -5.60 -29.25 7.78
CA TRP A 105 -6.16 -29.27 6.41
C TRP A 105 -7.61 -28.76 6.22
N ARG A 106 -8.37 -28.57 7.30
CA ARG A 106 -9.71 -27.96 7.23
C ARG A 106 -9.65 -26.51 6.74
N TYR A 107 -8.61 -25.77 7.14
CA TYR A 107 -8.40 -24.37 6.74
C TYR A 107 -8.00 -24.27 5.27
N VAL A 108 -7.17 -25.20 4.78
CA VAL A 108 -6.85 -25.31 3.34
C VAL A 108 -8.12 -25.58 2.52
N ARG A 109 -9.03 -26.43 3.02
CA ARG A 109 -10.31 -26.67 2.34
C ARG A 109 -11.15 -25.40 2.26
N GLU A 110 -11.23 -24.61 3.32
CA GLU A 110 -11.92 -23.32 3.33
C GLU A 110 -11.27 -22.35 2.33
N ALA A 111 -9.94 -22.29 2.27
CA ALA A 111 -9.21 -21.50 1.29
C ALA A 111 -9.50 -21.93 -0.16
N ILE A 112 -9.58 -23.24 -0.44
CA ILE A 112 -9.96 -23.77 -1.76
C ILE A 112 -11.36 -23.32 -2.17
N HIS A 113 -12.33 -23.35 -1.24
CA HIS A 113 -13.67 -22.86 -1.52
C HIS A 113 -13.67 -21.36 -1.81
N ARG A 114 -13.00 -20.54 -0.98
CA ARG A 114 -12.84 -19.10 -1.24
C ARG A 114 -12.16 -18.83 -2.59
N ALA A 115 -11.13 -19.59 -2.94
CA ALA A 115 -10.42 -19.47 -4.21
C ALA A 115 -11.30 -19.84 -5.41
N ALA A 116 -12.10 -20.90 -5.29
CA ALA A 116 -13.02 -21.32 -6.34
C ALA A 116 -14.21 -20.36 -6.51
N ASP A 117 -14.75 -19.82 -5.42
CA ASP A 117 -15.82 -18.82 -5.44
C ASP A 117 -15.35 -17.50 -6.08
N ARG A 118 -14.05 -17.20 -5.99
CA ARG A 118 -13.39 -16.09 -6.68
C ARG A 118 -12.92 -16.43 -8.10
N GLU A 119 -13.14 -17.67 -8.56
CA GLU A 119 -12.70 -18.17 -9.87
C GLU A 119 -11.18 -18.07 -10.09
N VAL A 120 -10.38 -18.03 -9.01
CA VAL A 120 -8.90 -17.96 -9.08
C VAL A 120 -8.24 -19.33 -9.08
N VAL A 121 -9.00 -20.39 -8.79
CA VAL A 121 -8.65 -21.81 -8.92
C VAL A 121 -9.92 -22.57 -9.31
N GLU A 122 -9.80 -23.58 -10.15
CA GLU A 122 -10.92 -24.47 -10.41
C GLU A 122 -11.01 -25.57 -9.34
N SER A 123 -12.22 -25.90 -8.88
CA SER A 123 -12.45 -26.99 -7.95
C SER A 123 -13.59 -27.90 -8.40
N ARG A 124 -13.49 -29.20 -8.12
CA ARG A 124 -14.57 -30.17 -8.34
C ARG A 124 -14.54 -31.28 -7.31
N LYS A 125 -15.68 -31.95 -7.11
CA LYS A 125 -15.77 -33.15 -6.26
C LYS A 125 -15.92 -34.40 -7.12
N ARG A 126 -14.99 -35.36 -6.96
CA ARG A 126 -15.04 -36.68 -7.64
C ARG A 126 -14.69 -37.78 -6.64
N ASN A 127 -15.50 -38.84 -6.55
CA ASN A 127 -15.31 -39.96 -5.61
C ASN A 127 -15.06 -39.51 -4.17
N ASN A 128 -15.84 -38.51 -3.71
CA ASN A 128 -15.70 -37.87 -2.40
C ASN A 128 -14.34 -37.18 -2.13
N ARG A 129 -13.53 -36.93 -3.17
CA ARG A 129 -12.27 -36.16 -3.11
C ARG A 129 -12.45 -34.80 -3.78
N ILE A 130 -12.00 -33.74 -3.13
CA ILE A 130 -11.94 -32.40 -3.71
C ILE A 130 -10.69 -32.35 -4.59
N GLN A 131 -10.88 -32.21 -5.88
CA GLN A 131 -9.81 -32.01 -6.84
C GLN A 131 -9.71 -30.52 -7.19
N ILE A 132 -8.50 -30.03 -7.33
CA ILE A 132 -8.21 -28.65 -7.76
C ILE A 132 -7.40 -28.66 -9.04
N ARG A 133 -7.49 -27.56 -9.78
CA ARG A 133 -6.71 -27.27 -10.99
C ARG A 133 -6.47 -25.77 -11.10
N GLN A 134 -5.27 -25.35 -11.47
CA GLN A 134 -4.96 -23.94 -11.68
C GLN A 134 -5.72 -23.37 -12.89
N VAL A 135 -6.15 -22.12 -12.80
CA VAL A 135 -6.69 -21.37 -13.95
C VAL A 135 -5.58 -20.88 -14.88
N ALA A 136 -4.44 -20.52 -14.29
CA ALA A 136 -3.20 -20.14 -14.94
C ALA A 136 -2.03 -20.34 -13.95
N PRO A 137 -0.77 -20.45 -14.42
CA PRO A 137 0.38 -20.34 -13.53
C PRO A 137 0.38 -18.99 -12.81
N TYR A 138 0.70 -18.98 -11.53
CA TYR A 138 0.87 -17.73 -10.79
C TYR A 138 2.20 -17.06 -11.20
N PRO A 139 2.18 -15.80 -11.67
CA PRO A 139 3.36 -15.15 -12.21
C PRO A 139 4.29 -14.62 -11.11
N ASP A 140 5.58 -14.53 -11.45
CA ASP A 140 6.54 -13.74 -10.67
C ASP A 140 6.48 -12.29 -11.17
N TRP A 141 5.63 -11.49 -10.53
CA TRP A 141 5.27 -10.15 -11.02
C TRP A 141 5.91 -9.01 -10.21
N VAL A 142 6.51 -9.32 -9.05
CA VAL A 142 7.08 -8.33 -8.13
C VAL A 142 8.57 -8.22 -8.39
N ARG A 143 9.05 -7.04 -8.79
CA ARG A 143 10.49 -6.78 -8.93
C ARG A 143 11.06 -6.20 -7.64
N ARG A 144 10.45 -5.13 -7.14
CA ARG A 144 10.93 -4.40 -5.95
C ARG A 144 9.77 -3.85 -5.14
N ILE A 145 9.98 -3.74 -3.83
CA ILE A 145 9.06 -3.12 -2.88
C ILE A 145 9.81 -1.98 -2.22
N VAL A 146 9.23 -0.79 -2.27
CA VAL A 146 9.76 0.41 -1.63
C VAL A 146 8.81 0.84 -0.53
N ALA A 147 9.34 1.05 0.67
CA ALA A 147 8.59 1.57 1.81
C ALA A 147 8.95 3.04 2.04
N ILE A 148 7.94 3.90 2.14
CA ILE A 148 8.10 5.33 2.38
C ILE A 148 7.30 5.70 3.65
N GLU A 149 8.01 6.23 4.64
CA GLU A 149 7.42 6.84 5.83
C GLU A 149 7.22 8.33 5.58
N ASN A 150 6.02 8.82 5.88
CA ASN A 150 5.64 10.19 5.59
C ASN A 150 5.74 11.02 6.85
N LYS A 151 6.67 11.97 6.87
CA LYS A 151 6.87 12.89 7.99
C LYS A 151 7.00 14.33 7.48
N PRO A 152 5.88 15.05 7.25
CA PRO A 152 5.91 16.37 6.63
C PRO A 152 6.71 17.42 7.41
N ASP A 153 6.83 17.23 8.72
CA ASP A 153 7.49 18.07 9.72
C ASP A 153 8.75 17.37 10.27
N LEU A 154 9.63 16.87 9.40
CA LEU A 154 10.84 16.16 9.82
C LEU A 154 11.91 17.13 10.33
N ASP A 155 11.86 17.43 11.63
CA ASP A 155 12.96 18.06 12.37
C ASP A 155 13.88 17.02 13.04
N ALA A 156 14.99 17.45 13.65
CA ALA A 156 15.93 16.54 14.31
C ALA A 156 15.29 15.71 15.44
N SER A 157 14.30 16.26 16.14
CA SER A 157 13.58 15.51 17.18
C SER A 157 12.66 14.46 16.57
N ALA A 158 11.97 14.78 15.47
CA ALA A 158 11.14 13.87 14.71
C ALA A 158 11.99 12.75 14.08
N ALA A 159 13.17 13.08 13.53
CA ALA A 159 14.12 12.10 13.01
C ALA A 159 14.54 11.08 14.08
N ARG A 160 14.94 11.54 15.28
CA ARG A 160 15.27 10.63 16.41
C ARG A 160 14.10 9.76 16.86
N ALA A 161 12.88 10.30 16.81
CA ALA A 161 11.69 9.53 17.17
C ALA A 161 11.36 8.46 16.11
N LEU A 162 11.63 8.74 14.84
CA LEU A 162 11.38 7.85 13.71
C LEU A 162 12.47 6.77 13.55
N ALA A 163 13.72 7.06 13.95
CA ALA A 163 14.87 6.18 13.77
C ALA A 163 14.64 4.72 14.22
N PRO A 164 14.07 4.42 15.41
CA PRO A 164 13.86 3.03 15.83
C PRO A 164 12.93 2.24 14.91
N GLN A 165 12.04 2.92 14.20
CA GLN A 165 11.13 2.30 13.25
C GLN A 165 11.86 1.98 11.93
N LEU A 166 12.60 2.94 11.40
CA LEU A 166 13.40 2.76 10.18
C LEU A 166 14.47 1.69 10.37
N GLU A 167 15.12 1.66 11.54
CA GLU A 167 16.08 0.61 11.87
C GLU A 167 15.45 -0.79 11.87
N ARG A 168 14.20 -0.94 12.30
CA ARG A 168 13.49 -2.23 12.23
C ARG A 168 13.22 -2.63 10.79
N ASP A 169 12.86 -1.67 9.94
CA ASP A 169 12.59 -1.93 8.53
C ASP A 169 13.86 -2.31 7.78
N VAL A 170 14.95 -1.58 8.02
CA VAL A 170 16.29 -1.87 7.49
C VAL A 170 16.78 -3.22 7.98
N ALA A 171 16.68 -3.51 9.28
CA ALA A 171 17.15 -4.76 9.87
C ALA A 171 16.36 -5.98 9.36
N LEU A 172 15.04 -5.85 9.17
CA LEU A 172 14.22 -6.93 8.66
C LEU A 172 14.32 -7.09 7.14
N ALA A 173 14.54 -5.98 6.41
CA ALA A 173 14.67 -5.91 4.96
C ALA A 173 13.51 -6.60 4.22
N LEU A 174 12.26 -6.24 4.58
CA LEU A 174 11.08 -6.63 3.80
C LEU A 174 10.90 -5.75 2.56
N ALA A 175 11.35 -4.50 2.59
CA ALA A 175 11.42 -3.64 1.41
C ALA A 175 12.86 -3.66 0.86
N ASP A 176 13.00 -3.46 -0.45
CA ASP A 176 14.27 -3.28 -1.15
C ASP A 176 14.90 -1.93 -0.79
N GLU A 177 14.06 -0.93 -0.52
CA GLU A 177 14.47 0.40 -0.07
C GLU A 177 13.49 0.93 0.98
N VAL A 178 14.04 1.73 1.90
CA VAL A 178 13.28 2.45 2.93
C VAL A 178 13.56 3.94 2.75
N TRP A 179 12.50 4.75 2.74
CA TRP A 179 12.56 6.18 2.53
C TRP A 179 11.78 6.92 3.61
N VAL A 180 12.16 8.17 3.84
CA VAL A 180 11.36 9.16 4.56
C VAL A 180 11.01 10.29 3.62
N ALA A 181 9.73 10.63 3.48
CA ALA A 181 9.29 11.82 2.76
C ALA A 181 8.95 12.94 3.73
N THR A 182 9.51 14.13 3.51
CA THR A 182 9.26 15.35 4.29
C THR A 182 8.89 16.52 3.39
N SER A 183 8.23 17.54 3.94
CA SER A 183 7.96 18.77 3.18
C SER A 183 9.27 19.51 2.91
N GLU A 184 9.37 20.14 1.76
CA GLU A 184 10.44 21.07 1.44
C GLU A 184 10.30 22.34 2.30
N THR A 185 11.36 22.73 2.99
CA THR A 185 11.42 23.93 3.83
C THR A 185 12.17 25.08 3.18
N GLY A 186 12.64 24.90 1.94
CA GLY A 186 13.50 25.86 1.22
C GLY A 186 14.97 25.86 1.68
N GLU A 187 15.32 25.01 2.63
CA GLU A 187 16.69 24.78 3.11
C GLU A 187 17.15 23.38 2.68
N THR A 188 18.45 23.21 2.42
CA THR A 188 19.02 21.86 2.21
C THR A 188 18.78 21.02 3.47
N VAL A 189 18.45 19.73 3.30
CA VAL A 189 18.29 18.81 4.44
C VAL A 189 19.47 18.95 5.39
N GLU A 190 19.17 19.36 6.63
CA GLU A 190 20.19 19.62 7.63
C GLU A 190 21.04 18.36 7.89
N PRO A 191 22.36 18.47 8.05
CA PRO A 191 23.22 17.34 8.39
C PRO A 191 22.73 16.55 9.62
N ALA A 192 22.14 17.24 10.61
CA ALA A 192 21.58 16.61 11.81
C ALA A 192 20.42 15.64 11.50
N LEU A 193 19.63 15.91 10.46
CA LEU A 193 18.58 14.98 10.01
C LEU A 193 19.17 13.71 9.41
N ILE A 194 20.29 13.84 8.70
CA ILE A 194 21.01 12.71 8.10
C ILE A 194 21.70 11.87 9.18
N GLU A 195 22.21 12.49 10.24
CA GLU A 195 22.87 11.78 11.35
C GLU A 195 21.89 10.96 12.20
N ASP A 196 20.64 11.41 12.35
CA ASP A 196 19.63 10.77 13.20
C ASP A 196 18.81 9.68 12.45
N VAL A 197 18.90 9.59 11.13
CA VAL A 197 18.22 8.58 10.28
C VAL A 197 19.21 7.46 9.91
N PRO A 198 18.79 6.18 9.82
CA PRO A 198 19.68 5.11 9.37
C PRO A 198 20.31 5.42 8.01
N VAL A 199 21.62 5.16 7.88
CA VAL A 199 22.39 5.51 6.67
C VAL A 199 21.92 4.77 5.41
N GLU A 200 21.18 3.67 5.58
CA GLU A 200 20.53 2.92 4.50
C GLU A 200 19.25 3.58 3.99
N ALA A 201 18.59 4.43 4.79
CA ALA A 201 17.33 5.04 4.42
C ALA A 201 17.52 6.29 3.55
N GLY A 202 16.69 6.43 2.53
CA GLY A 202 16.65 7.60 1.66
C GLY A 202 15.77 8.72 2.24
N ILE A 203 15.95 9.94 1.73
CA ILE A 203 15.14 11.11 2.10
C ILE A 203 14.60 11.76 0.83
N LEU A 204 13.27 11.91 0.77
CA LEU A 204 12.54 12.66 -0.23
C LEU A 204 12.07 14.01 0.35
N THR A 205 12.22 15.07 -0.42
CA THR A 205 11.65 16.39 -0.14
C THR A 205 10.51 16.67 -1.10
N VAL A 206 9.33 16.99 -0.56
CA VAL A 206 8.09 17.23 -1.32
C VAL A 206 7.76 18.72 -1.29
N ASP A 207 7.72 19.35 -2.45
CA ASP A 207 7.42 20.79 -2.58
C ASP A 207 5.92 21.09 -2.37
N ALA A 208 5.52 22.35 -2.45
CA ALA A 208 4.13 22.75 -2.26
C ALA A 208 3.20 22.30 -3.40
N GLU A 209 3.76 22.02 -4.58
CA GLU A 209 3.09 21.50 -5.75
C GLU A 209 2.82 19.98 -5.66
N GLY A 210 3.51 19.30 -4.74
CA GLY A 210 3.38 17.87 -4.48
C GLY A 210 4.34 17.02 -5.30
N ASP A 211 5.37 17.63 -5.87
CA ASP A 211 6.45 16.93 -6.55
C ASP A 211 7.56 16.61 -5.55
N ALA A 212 8.08 15.37 -5.60
CA ALA A 212 9.15 14.93 -4.70
C ALA A 212 10.50 14.83 -5.41
N SER A 213 11.54 15.25 -4.70
CA SER A 213 12.94 15.20 -5.12
C SER A 213 13.79 14.42 -4.12
N VAL A 214 14.87 13.81 -4.59
CA VAL A 214 15.79 13.07 -3.72
C VAL A 214 16.76 14.03 -3.04
N SER A 215 16.68 14.09 -1.72
CA SER A 215 17.66 14.77 -0.88
C SER A 215 18.78 13.84 -0.41
N TRP A 216 18.46 12.56 -0.20
CA TRP A 216 19.44 11.53 0.13
C TRP A 216 19.04 10.19 -0.51
N HIS A 217 19.96 9.54 -1.22
CA HIS A 217 19.67 8.26 -1.85
C HIS A 217 19.74 7.10 -0.84
N PRO A 218 18.78 6.17 -0.88
CA PRO A 218 18.79 4.97 -0.05
C PRO A 218 19.88 4.00 -0.51
N ARG A 219 20.13 2.99 0.33
CA ARG A 219 20.80 1.77 -0.12
C ARG A 219 19.77 0.69 -0.43
N THR A 220 20.05 -0.10 -1.46
CA THR A 220 19.32 -1.35 -1.69
C THR A 220 19.65 -2.35 -0.59
N LEU A 221 18.61 -2.89 0.06
CA LEU A 221 18.72 -3.84 1.15
C LEU A 221 18.81 -5.29 0.64
N SER A 222 19.47 -6.16 1.40
CA SER A 222 19.55 -7.61 1.10
C SER A 222 18.24 -8.32 1.46
N VAL A 223 17.30 -8.35 0.51
CA VAL A 223 15.98 -8.98 0.70
C VAL A 223 16.05 -10.52 0.69
N ASP A 224 17.07 -11.10 0.05
CA ASP A 224 17.28 -12.55 -0.05
C ASP A 224 18.06 -13.15 1.13
N ASP A 225 18.78 -12.32 1.89
CA ASP A 225 19.48 -12.75 3.09
C ASP A 225 18.52 -12.82 4.29
N PRO A 226 18.85 -13.61 5.33
CA PRO A 226 18.08 -13.60 6.58
C PRO A 226 17.96 -12.18 7.16
N GLY A 227 16.73 -11.80 7.50
CA GLY A 227 16.47 -10.51 8.17
C GLY A 227 16.60 -10.64 9.69
N THR A 228 16.62 -9.52 10.40
CA THR A 228 16.62 -9.49 11.87
C THR A 228 15.31 -8.93 12.40
N ARG A 229 14.56 -9.74 13.17
CA ARG A 229 13.39 -9.29 13.92
C ARG A 229 13.81 -8.89 15.33
N ILE A 230 13.69 -7.61 15.63
CA ILE A 230 13.96 -7.06 16.96
C ILE A 230 12.73 -7.31 17.84
N LEU A 231 12.82 -8.26 18.77
CA LEU A 231 11.73 -8.66 19.66
C LEU A 231 11.63 -7.74 20.87
N GLU A 232 12.80 -7.35 21.41
CA GLU A 232 12.89 -6.50 22.58
C GLU A 232 14.10 -5.59 22.46
N ARG A 233 13.88 -4.29 22.63
CA ARG A 233 14.93 -3.29 22.73
C ARG A 233 14.75 -2.51 24.03
N PRO A 234 15.47 -2.89 25.10
CA PRO A 234 15.44 -2.17 26.36
C PRO A 234 15.85 -0.71 26.15
N SER A 235 15.23 0.23 26.88
CA SER A 235 15.44 1.67 26.71
C SER A 235 16.82 2.17 27.18
N GLY A 236 17.65 1.30 27.77
CA GLY A 236 19.02 1.63 28.15
C GLY A 236 19.09 2.72 29.22
N GLY A 237 18.49 2.47 30.39
CA GLY A 237 18.68 3.30 31.57
C GLY A 237 19.96 2.94 32.32
N ALA A 238 20.46 3.85 33.18
CA ALA A 238 21.66 3.60 34.01
C ALA A 238 21.58 2.36 34.93
N HIS A 239 20.39 1.78 35.08
CA HIS A 239 20.11 0.56 35.85
C HIS A 239 19.54 -0.60 35.02
N ASP A 240 19.40 -0.43 33.70
CA ASP A 240 18.85 -1.44 32.81
C ASP A 240 19.97 -2.04 31.95
N ALA A 241 20.51 -3.16 32.43
CA ALA A 241 21.52 -3.96 31.74
C ALA A 241 20.90 -5.08 30.89
N SER A 242 19.60 -5.01 30.59
CA SER A 242 18.91 -6.04 29.83
C SER A 242 19.47 -6.09 28.40
N ALA A 243 19.78 -7.30 27.92
CA ALA A 243 20.20 -7.49 26.54
C ALA A 243 19.01 -7.36 25.59
N ALA A 244 19.23 -6.76 24.42
CA ALA A 244 18.25 -6.80 23.34
C ALA A 244 17.97 -8.25 22.92
N ARG A 245 16.71 -8.56 22.59
CA ARG A 245 16.31 -9.88 22.07
C ARG A 245 15.95 -9.74 20.61
N PHE A 246 16.51 -10.61 19.79
CA PHE A 246 16.24 -10.67 18.37
C PHE A 246 16.21 -12.11 17.88
N GLU A 247 15.60 -12.32 16.73
CA GLU A 247 15.62 -13.58 15.98
C GLU A 247 15.89 -13.31 14.51
N TYR A 248 16.41 -14.31 13.81
CA TYR A 248 16.58 -14.22 12.36
C TYR A 248 15.27 -14.64 11.66
N ALA A 249 14.82 -13.79 10.74
CA ALA A 249 13.75 -14.12 9.82
C ALA A 249 14.31 -14.96 8.67
N ASP A 250 13.69 -16.12 8.46
CA ASP A 250 14.03 -17.01 7.36
C ASP A 250 13.80 -16.33 5.98
N PRO A 251 14.70 -16.51 5.00
CA PRO A 251 14.54 -15.95 3.66
C PRO A 251 13.25 -16.36 2.93
N GLU A 252 12.78 -17.60 3.09
CA GLU A 252 11.52 -18.07 2.49
C GLU A 252 10.33 -17.36 3.12
N TRP A 253 10.34 -17.23 4.44
CA TRP A 253 9.34 -16.43 5.14
C TRP A 253 9.33 -14.97 4.65
N LYS A 254 10.50 -14.35 4.43
CA LYS A 254 10.59 -12.99 3.88
C LYS A 254 10.00 -12.91 2.48
N ARG A 255 10.33 -13.86 1.59
CA ARG A 255 9.76 -13.92 0.22
C ARG A 255 8.24 -14.02 0.24
N ASP A 256 7.67 -14.88 1.08
CA ASP A 256 6.21 -15.00 1.22
C ASP A 256 5.58 -13.72 1.76
N LYS A 257 6.20 -13.08 2.75
CA LYS A 257 5.68 -11.81 3.32
C LYS A 257 5.78 -10.65 2.35
N ARG A 258 6.82 -10.61 1.52
CA ARG A 258 6.98 -9.64 0.43
C ARG A 258 5.88 -9.81 -0.60
N LEU A 259 5.61 -11.04 -1.03
CA LEU A 259 4.52 -11.31 -1.96
C LEU A 259 3.15 -10.95 -1.36
N GLU A 260 2.89 -11.29 -0.09
CA GLU A 260 1.67 -10.85 0.60
C GLU A 260 1.53 -9.32 0.66
N LEU A 261 2.63 -8.60 0.88
CA LEU A 261 2.62 -7.14 0.93
C LEU A 261 2.31 -6.55 -0.46
N ALA A 262 2.92 -7.10 -1.51
CA ALA A 262 2.65 -6.72 -2.88
C ALA A 262 1.20 -7.01 -3.29
N GLU A 263 0.66 -8.18 -2.91
CA GLU A 263 -0.75 -8.52 -3.11
C GLU A 263 -1.70 -7.54 -2.42
N ARG A 264 -1.38 -7.11 -1.19
CA ARG A 264 -2.15 -6.07 -0.50
C ARG A 264 -2.08 -4.73 -1.24
N ALA A 265 -0.90 -4.38 -1.77
CA ALA A 265 -0.75 -3.17 -2.55
C ALA A 265 -1.61 -3.21 -3.83
N TYR A 266 -1.57 -4.34 -4.53
CA TYR A 266 -2.40 -4.61 -5.70
C TYR A 266 -3.90 -4.51 -5.39
N GLY A 267 -4.40 -5.19 -4.35
CA GLY A 267 -5.83 -5.18 -4.05
C GLY A 267 -6.35 -3.83 -3.52
N ARG A 268 -5.64 -3.23 -2.56
CA ARG A 268 -6.13 -2.04 -1.83
C ARG A 268 -5.84 -0.74 -2.56
N GLY A 269 -4.65 -0.61 -3.13
CA GLY A 269 -4.13 0.67 -3.62
C GLY A 269 -4.10 1.74 -2.52
N TRP A 270 -4.04 3.01 -2.92
CA TRP A 270 -3.99 4.13 -1.97
C TRP A 270 -5.31 4.91 -1.85
N ARG A 271 -6.21 4.78 -2.84
CA ARG A 271 -7.50 5.50 -2.90
C ARG A 271 -8.62 4.94 -2.02
N ALA A 272 -8.37 3.85 -1.29
CA ALA A 272 -9.33 3.23 -0.37
C ALA A 272 -9.74 4.14 0.81
N TYR A 273 -9.10 5.30 1.00
CA TYR A 273 -9.51 6.31 1.98
C TYR A 273 -10.99 6.71 1.82
N ALA A 274 -11.50 6.76 0.58
CA ALA A 274 -12.87 7.17 0.28
C ALA A 274 -13.94 6.20 0.83
N ASP A 275 -13.57 4.97 1.19
CA ASP A 275 -14.51 4.02 1.79
C ASP A 275 -14.88 4.37 3.23
N THR A 276 -14.05 5.16 3.91
CA THR A 276 -14.24 5.53 5.32
C THR A 276 -14.73 6.96 5.53
N MET A 277 -14.64 7.82 4.52
CA MET A 277 -14.86 9.27 4.63
C MET A 277 -16.27 9.76 4.27
N ARG A 278 -17.26 8.86 4.25
CA ARG A 278 -18.67 9.20 3.96
C ARG A 278 -18.83 10.06 2.69
N PRO A 279 -18.42 9.56 1.52
CA PRO A 279 -18.62 10.27 0.25
C PRO A 279 -20.11 10.48 -0.08
N ASP A 280 -21.02 9.81 0.63
CA ASP A 280 -22.47 10.03 0.62
C ASP A 280 -22.93 11.30 1.38
N CYS A 281 -22.00 12.07 1.94
CA CYS A 281 -22.25 13.40 2.50
C CYS A 281 -22.26 14.44 1.38
N ARG A 282 -23.25 15.33 1.34
CA ARG A 282 -23.35 16.42 0.35
C ARG A 282 -22.18 17.41 0.40
N HIS A 283 -21.45 17.45 1.51
CA HIS A 283 -20.30 18.33 1.72
C HIS A 283 -18.99 17.70 1.26
N PHE A 284 -18.98 16.40 0.95
CA PHE A 284 -17.79 15.71 0.46
C PHE A 284 -17.50 16.14 -0.99
N ARG A 285 -16.27 16.61 -1.23
CA ARG A 285 -15.75 16.96 -2.55
C ARG A 285 -14.36 16.37 -2.73
N LEU A 286 -13.99 16.11 -3.98
CA LEU A 286 -12.58 16.02 -4.37
C LEU A 286 -12.20 17.37 -4.98
N THR A 287 -11.18 18.02 -4.43
CA THR A 287 -10.58 19.20 -5.06
C THR A 287 -9.50 18.75 -6.02
N ASP A 288 -9.45 19.39 -7.19
CA ASP A 288 -8.40 19.20 -8.19
C ASP A 288 -7.28 20.18 -7.87
N GLU A 289 -6.41 19.78 -6.94
CA GLU A 289 -5.20 20.52 -6.60
C GLU A 289 -4.06 20.05 -7.51
N ARG A 290 -2.97 20.83 -7.62
CA ARG A 290 -1.79 20.38 -8.41
C ARG A 290 -1.25 19.00 -8.00
N PRO A 291 -1.13 18.65 -6.70
CA PRO A 291 -0.77 17.30 -6.30
C PRO A 291 -1.75 16.26 -6.82
N GLY A 292 -3.04 16.64 -6.85
CA GLY A 292 -4.15 15.97 -7.54
C GLY A 292 -5.45 15.95 -6.74
N PHE A 293 -6.17 14.82 -6.75
CA PHE A 293 -7.53 14.76 -6.19
C PHE A 293 -7.54 14.51 -4.69
N LEU A 294 -7.74 15.58 -3.92
CA LEU A 294 -7.72 15.54 -2.46
C LEU A 294 -9.14 15.67 -1.87
N PRO A 295 -9.48 14.90 -0.82
CA PRO A 295 -10.80 14.99 -0.18
C PRO A 295 -10.93 16.29 0.60
N TYR A 296 -12.07 16.96 0.45
CA TYR A 296 -12.37 18.26 1.06
C TYR A 296 -13.81 18.30 1.59
N CYS A 297 -14.00 18.93 2.75
CA CYS A 297 -15.32 19.15 3.34
C CYS A 297 -15.74 20.60 3.15
N ALA A 298 -16.79 20.83 2.35
CA ALA A 298 -17.32 22.17 2.13
C ALA A 298 -17.97 22.80 3.39
N ALA A 299 -18.43 22.01 4.36
CA ALA A 299 -19.00 22.54 5.61
C ALA A 299 -17.92 22.99 6.61
N LYS A 300 -16.77 22.31 6.61
CA LYS A 300 -15.65 22.60 7.53
C LYS A 300 -14.56 23.43 6.90
N GLU A 301 -14.65 23.66 5.59
CA GLU A 301 -13.71 24.41 4.79
C GLU A 301 -12.26 23.91 4.91
N CYS A 302 -12.09 22.59 5.02
CA CYS A 302 -10.79 21.94 5.17
C CYS A 302 -10.71 20.58 4.48
N HIS A 303 -9.48 20.09 4.28
CA HIS A 303 -9.25 18.72 3.84
C HIS A 303 -9.70 17.72 4.91
N GLN A 304 -10.36 16.66 4.45
CA GLN A 304 -10.97 15.69 5.35
C GLN A 304 -9.95 14.71 5.92
N THR A 305 -10.19 14.31 7.17
CA THR A 305 -9.58 13.11 7.75
C THR A 305 -10.67 12.11 8.13
N ALA A 306 -10.32 10.82 8.19
CA ALA A 306 -11.24 9.78 8.63
C ALA A 306 -11.70 9.99 10.09
N GLY A 307 -10.95 10.73 10.91
CA GLY A 307 -11.37 11.09 12.26
C GLY A 307 -12.50 12.12 12.28
N GLN A 308 -12.42 13.15 11.42
CA GLN A 308 -13.33 14.29 11.45
C GLN A 308 -14.59 14.11 10.59
N CYS A 309 -14.52 13.34 9.50
CA CYS A 309 -15.61 13.13 8.55
C CYS A 309 -16.00 11.65 8.48
N SER A 310 -16.26 11.04 9.64
CA SER A 310 -16.75 9.66 9.77
C SER A 310 -18.21 9.61 10.25
N GLY A 311 -18.67 8.42 10.65
CA GLY A 311 -20.06 8.15 11.03
C GLY A 311 -20.62 9.03 12.16
N SER A 312 -19.78 9.61 13.01
CA SER A 312 -20.16 10.49 14.13
C SER A 312 -20.11 11.99 13.80
N CYS A 313 -19.85 12.37 12.55
CA CYS A 313 -19.75 13.78 12.15
C CYS A 313 -21.07 14.53 12.39
N PRO A 314 -21.08 15.62 13.18
CA PRO A 314 -22.31 16.39 13.45
C PRO A 314 -22.80 17.16 12.22
N ASP A 315 -21.89 17.56 11.33
CA ASP A 315 -22.21 18.27 10.08
C ASP A 315 -22.53 17.31 8.92
N PHE A 316 -22.73 16.01 9.21
CA PHE A 316 -23.07 15.06 8.16
C PHE A 316 -24.48 15.36 7.64
N GLU A 317 -24.54 15.68 6.35
CA GLU A 317 -25.80 15.82 5.62
C GLU A 317 -25.80 14.83 4.45
N PRO A 318 -26.71 13.85 4.41
CA PRO A 318 -26.76 12.89 3.31
C PRO A 318 -27.10 13.60 2.00
N GLU A 319 -26.64 13.03 0.89
CA GLU A 319 -27.01 13.50 -0.44
C GLU A 319 -28.54 13.59 -0.63
N PRO A 320 -29.05 14.76 -1.08
CA PRO A 320 -30.46 14.92 -1.41
C PRO A 320 -30.95 13.83 -2.38
N PRO A 321 -32.15 13.25 -2.17
CA PRO A 321 -32.68 12.22 -3.06
C PRO A 321 -32.71 12.63 -4.54
N VAL A 322 -32.96 13.91 -4.82
CA VAL A 322 -32.98 14.47 -6.18
C VAL A 322 -31.64 14.36 -6.90
N TRP A 323 -30.51 14.39 -6.18
CA TRP A 323 -29.18 14.20 -6.79
C TRP A 323 -28.94 12.74 -7.16
N ARG A 324 -29.45 11.81 -6.34
CA ARG A 324 -29.29 10.36 -6.57
C ARG A 324 -30.09 9.85 -7.76
N ALA A 325 -31.15 10.56 -8.13
CA ALA A 325 -31.96 10.30 -9.31
C ALA A 325 -31.43 10.96 -10.59
N GLY A 326 -30.31 11.71 -10.51
CA GLY A 326 -29.69 12.32 -11.69
C GLY A 326 -29.10 11.28 -12.64
N ASP A 327 -28.93 11.67 -13.90
CA ASP A 327 -28.23 10.87 -14.91
C ASP A 327 -26.69 11.02 -14.80
N TRP A 328 -25.95 10.39 -15.70
CA TRP A 328 -24.51 10.54 -15.80
C TRP A 328 -24.10 12.04 -15.86
N PRO A 329 -23.03 12.48 -15.16
CA PRO A 329 -22.02 11.69 -14.43
C PRO A 329 -22.37 11.36 -12.97
N ILE A 330 -23.46 11.93 -12.43
CA ILE A 330 -23.86 11.78 -11.03
C ILE A 330 -24.88 10.65 -10.81
N SER A 331 -24.99 9.69 -11.72
CA SER A 331 -25.93 8.58 -11.57
C SER A 331 -25.75 7.86 -10.23
N GLY A 332 -26.80 7.85 -9.40
CA GLY A 332 -26.76 7.33 -8.03
C GLY A 332 -26.15 8.26 -6.98
N GLY A 333 -25.89 9.53 -7.33
CA GLY A 333 -25.37 10.58 -6.47
C GLY A 333 -23.89 10.92 -6.69
N PRO A 334 -23.44 12.14 -6.31
CA PRO A 334 -22.04 12.57 -6.41
C PRO A 334 -21.04 11.61 -5.76
N GLY A 335 -21.33 11.08 -4.57
CA GLY A 335 -20.50 10.16 -3.82
C GLY A 335 -20.29 8.84 -4.54
N LYS A 336 -21.34 8.31 -5.18
CA LYS A 336 -21.20 7.13 -6.06
C LYS A 336 -20.34 7.47 -7.29
N GLY A 337 -20.49 8.67 -7.84
CA GLY A 337 -19.62 9.18 -8.92
C GLY A 337 -18.15 9.25 -8.51
N ILE A 338 -17.85 9.78 -7.32
CA ILE A 338 -16.50 9.85 -6.76
C ILE A 338 -15.91 8.46 -6.56
N LYS A 339 -16.66 7.53 -5.97
CA LYS A 339 -16.20 6.13 -5.83
C LYS A 339 -15.86 5.52 -7.18
N ARG A 340 -16.74 5.65 -8.18
CA ARG A 340 -16.47 5.18 -9.55
C ARG A 340 -15.21 5.81 -10.15
N LEU A 341 -15.00 7.11 -9.95
CA LEU A 341 -13.80 7.80 -10.44
C LEU A 341 -12.53 7.21 -9.82
N LEU A 342 -12.49 7.09 -8.49
CA LEU A 342 -11.34 6.57 -7.76
C LEU A 342 -11.08 5.08 -8.09
N ASP A 343 -12.14 4.29 -8.23
CA ASP A 343 -12.05 2.89 -8.66
C ASP A 343 -11.51 2.78 -10.09
N SER A 344 -11.94 3.67 -10.99
CA SER A 344 -11.46 3.72 -12.37
C SER A 344 -9.98 4.12 -12.43
N GLN A 345 -9.55 5.08 -11.61
CA GLN A 345 -8.13 5.45 -11.49
C GLN A 345 -7.31 4.27 -10.96
N ARG A 346 -7.77 3.59 -9.90
CA ARG A 346 -7.14 2.37 -9.40
C ARG A 346 -7.04 1.28 -10.48
N ARG A 347 -8.05 1.14 -11.33
CA ARG A 347 -8.05 0.13 -12.40
C ARG A 347 -7.00 0.38 -13.48
N ARG A 348 -6.65 1.64 -13.78
CA ARG A 348 -5.65 1.99 -14.82
C ARG A 348 -4.28 1.38 -14.54
N GLU A 349 -3.90 1.32 -13.26
CA GLU A 349 -2.62 0.75 -12.83
C GLU A 349 -2.61 -0.80 -12.73
N ARG A 350 -3.66 -1.46 -13.23
CA ARG A 350 -3.82 -2.93 -13.16
C ARG A 350 -4.18 -3.49 -14.54
N PRO A 351 -3.22 -3.51 -15.48
CA PRO A 351 -3.45 -3.90 -16.87
C PRO A 351 -3.75 -5.40 -17.00
N GLY A 352 -4.39 -5.82 -18.10
CA GLY A 352 -4.72 -7.22 -18.39
C GLY A 352 -6.01 -7.73 -17.72
N LEU A 353 -6.65 -6.85 -16.97
CA LEU A 353 -7.92 -7.05 -16.30
C LEU A 353 -8.94 -6.48 -17.30
N ASP A 354 -9.67 -7.33 -18.04
CA ASP A 354 -10.55 -6.94 -19.16
C ASP A 354 -11.28 -5.62 -18.88
N GLU A 355 -11.37 -4.74 -19.88
CA GLU A 355 -12.31 -3.60 -19.82
C GLU A 355 -13.70 -4.22 -19.67
N GLY A 356 -14.15 -4.41 -18.42
CA GLY A 356 -15.53 -4.76 -18.14
C GLY A 356 -16.42 -3.72 -18.82
N PRO A 357 -17.61 -4.14 -19.31
CA PRO A 357 -18.47 -3.29 -20.13
C PRO A 357 -18.79 -1.94 -19.51
#